data_AF-A0A972CWK1-F1
#
_entry.id   AF-A0A972CWK1-F1
#
_cell.length_a   1.000
_cell.length_b   1.000
_cell.length_c   1.000
_cell.angle_alpha   90.00
_cell.angle_beta   90.00
_cell.angle_gamma   90.00
#
_symmetry.space_group_name_H-M   'P 1'
#
loop_
_entity.id
_entity.type
_entity.pdbx_description
1 polymer ?
#
loop_
_entity_poly.entity_id
_entity_poly.type
_entity_poly.pdbx_seq_one_letter_code
_entity_poly.pdbx_strand_id
1 'polypeptide(L)'
;MKKYDVIVIGGGVTGANALRELSKYELDVLLLESNADFGAGVTKGNGGAVHSGYDATKGSLKAKLNVEAVEMWPEYAKDLDIPYERLPSMTLAFNEEERETLEELLENGKANNVPDLRIIEKDEILEIEPTVNPDVKYALIAPSSGITEPYIVAYACIENAIKNGAEAKASQKVIDIKKIESGYKVITSDSEYETKMVVNAAGVYGDVIADMVNPGKYSITERHGSLMILDNAQGLELKATLFPVPSKHSKGMAAIPACAGNIILGSTAEVMNDKENHAFTRDQSELLFTSASKLLPRLRRKDIIRVFTGLRPVEVNSDNDFVIEEDIDNKDFYNAIGIQSPGIAASPAVGAYVVELIKENHDLKAKENYDKTRKGIVDFSELDTEQKRDLIELDPAYAHVVCRCETVTEGEILDSIRRPGGATTIDGVKRRTRAGMGRCQGGFCESRIVTILSNELGKKPEEILKENAGSEIIIGEE
;
A
#
# COMPACT_ATOMS: atom_id res chain seq x y z
N MET A 1 33.96 -0.94 0.05
CA MET A 1 32.58 -0.53 0.39
C MET A 1 31.83 -0.36 -0.91
N LYS A 2 30.61 -0.91 -1.03
CA LYS A 2 29.84 -0.81 -2.28
C LYS A 2 29.28 0.62 -2.39
N LYS A 3 29.47 1.25 -3.54
CA LYS A 3 29.11 2.64 -3.80
C LYS A 3 27.90 2.69 -4.73
N TYR A 4 26.96 3.58 -4.43
CA TYR A 4 25.76 3.82 -5.21
C TYR A 4 25.65 5.30 -5.55
N ASP A 5 24.86 5.63 -6.56
CA ASP A 5 24.47 7.02 -6.83
C ASP A 5 23.35 7.46 -5.88
N VAL A 6 22.36 6.60 -5.67
CA VAL A 6 21.21 6.88 -4.79
C VAL A 6 20.91 5.68 -3.89
N ILE A 7 20.68 5.95 -2.59
CA ILE A 7 20.10 4.98 -1.66
C ILE A 7 18.70 5.44 -1.26
N VAL A 8 17.70 4.58 -1.46
CA VAL A 8 16.32 4.76 -1.00
C VAL A 8 16.13 4.00 0.32
N ILE A 9 15.68 4.67 1.37
CA ILE A 9 15.45 4.08 2.69
C ILE A 9 13.95 3.90 2.90
N GLY A 10 13.51 2.64 2.98
CA GLY A 10 12.10 2.24 3.14
C GLY A 10 11.54 1.57 1.88
N GLY A 11 11.15 0.30 2.00
CA GLY A 11 10.53 -0.53 0.96
C GLY A 11 9.00 -0.54 0.98
N GLY A 12 8.38 0.48 1.58
CA GLY A 12 6.95 0.75 1.42
C GLY A 12 6.65 1.34 0.04
N VAL A 13 5.36 1.62 -0.23
CA VAL A 13 4.91 2.07 -1.55
C VAL A 13 5.59 3.37 -2.02
N THR A 14 5.90 4.29 -1.11
CA THR A 14 6.64 5.53 -1.44
C THR A 14 8.04 5.22 -1.98
N GLY A 15 8.85 4.47 -1.22
CA GLY A 15 10.21 4.14 -1.64
C GLY A 15 10.25 3.17 -2.83
N ALA A 16 9.28 2.26 -2.93
CA ALA A 16 9.15 1.38 -4.09
C ALA A 16 8.89 2.16 -5.39
N ASN A 17 8.00 3.16 -5.37
CA ASN A 17 7.76 4.03 -6.52
C ASN A 17 8.97 4.91 -6.83
N ALA A 18 9.64 5.48 -5.81
CA ALA A 18 10.88 6.24 -6.00
C ALA A 18 11.98 5.37 -6.64
N LEU A 19 12.18 4.14 -6.16
CA LEU A 19 13.13 3.18 -6.72
C LEU A 19 12.83 2.88 -8.19
N ARG A 20 11.55 2.64 -8.53
CA ARG A 20 11.13 2.39 -9.92
C ARG A 20 11.41 3.59 -10.81
N GLU A 21 11.06 4.79 -10.38
CA GLU A 21 11.26 6.01 -11.16
C GLU A 21 12.76 6.32 -11.34
N LEU A 22 13.58 6.13 -10.31
CA LEU A 22 15.04 6.23 -10.39
C LEU A 22 15.65 5.18 -11.33
N SER A 23 15.09 3.97 -11.38
CA SER A 23 15.61 2.89 -12.23
C SER A 23 15.53 3.20 -13.73
N LYS A 24 14.76 4.22 -14.14
CA LYS A 24 14.67 4.72 -15.53
C LYS A 24 15.95 5.40 -16.01
N TYR A 25 16.86 5.76 -15.12
CA TYR A 25 18.08 6.50 -15.42
C TYR A 25 19.33 5.63 -15.22
N GLU A 26 20.44 6.02 -15.84
CA GLU A 26 21.76 5.41 -15.70
C GLU A 26 22.36 5.70 -14.32
N LEU A 27 21.76 5.10 -13.29
CA LEU A 27 22.13 5.24 -11.89
C LEU A 27 22.31 3.86 -11.24
N ASP A 28 23.31 3.74 -10.37
CA ASP A 28 23.40 2.64 -9.41
C ASP A 28 22.51 2.97 -8.21
N VAL A 29 21.37 2.27 -8.09
CA VAL A 29 20.35 2.57 -7.06
C VAL A 29 20.14 1.37 -6.14
N LEU A 30 20.13 1.61 -4.83
CA LEU A 30 19.85 0.60 -3.81
C LEU A 30 18.67 1.01 -2.93
N LEU A 31 17.71 0.11 -2.71
CA LEU A 31 16.69 0.23 -1.67
C LEU A 31 17.04 -0.62 -0.45
N LEU A 32 16.89 -0.04 0.74
CA LEU A 32 17.07 -0.71 2.03
C LEU A 32 15.74 -0.73 2.81
N GLU A 33 15.23 -1.92 3.13
CA GLU A 33 14.02 -2.14 3.93
C GLU A 33 14.36 -2.83 5.25
N SER A 34 13.83 -2.32 6.36
CA SER A 34 14.13 -2.85 7.70
C SER A 34 13.40 -4.16 8.01
N ASN A 35 12.18 -4.34 7.51
CA ASN A 35 11.38 -5.55 7.66
C ASN A 35 11.94 -6.71 6.81
N ALA A 36 11.52 -7.93 7.12
CA ALA A 36 11.94 -9.12 6.35
C ALA A 36 11.31 -9.22 4.95
N ASP A 37 10.29 -8.41 4.68
CA ASP A 37 9.63 -8.32 3.38
C ASP A 37 9.29 -6.86 3.05
N PHE A 38 9.21 -6.56 1.75
CA PHE A 38 8.82 -5.23 1.27
C PHE A 38 7.32 -4.99 1.52
N GLY A 39 6.91 -3.72 1.55
CA GLY A 39 5.51 -3.34 1.81
C GLY A 39 4.98 -3.72 3.21
N ALA A 40 5.82 -4.30 4.08
CA ALA A 40 5.41 -4.85 5.38
C ALA A 40 5.27 -3.81 6.52
N GLY A 41 5.53 -2.53 6.23
CA GLY A 41 5.25 -1.40 7.13
C GLY A 41 3.84 -0.84 6.93
N VAL A 42 3.72 0.49 6.80
CA VAL A 42 2.45 1.21 6.59
C VAL A 42 1.63 0.68 5.41
N THR A 43 2.28 0.25 4.33
CA THR A 43 1.62 -0.17 3.09
C THR A 43 0.64 -1.33 3.29
N LYS A 44 0.96 -2.33 4.14
CA LYS A 44 0.05 -3.45 4.43
C LYS A 44 -1.20 -3.04 5.23
N GLY A 45 -1.15 -1.90 5.91
CA GLY A 45 -2.22 -1.37 6.78
C GLY A 45 -3.22 -0.48 6.05
N ASN A 46 -3.38 -0.62 4.73
CA ASN A 46 -4.18 0.25 3.88
C ASN A 46 -5.39 -0.50 3.29
N GLY A 47 -6.50 0.20 3.07
CA GLY A 47 -7.74 -0.35 2.53
C GLY A 47 -7.80 -0.45 1.00
N GLY A 48 -6.78 -0.01 0.26
CA GLY A 48 -6.71 -0.18 -1.20
C GLY A 48 -7.44 0.86 -2.05
N ALA A 49 -8.02 1.90 -1.45
CA ALA A 49 -8.74 2.93 -2.20
C ALA A 49 -7.79 3.89 -2.95
N VAL A 50 -7.97 3.99 -4.26
CA VAL A 50 -7.42 5.04 -5.12
C VAL A 50 -8.37 6.24 -5.09
N HIS A 51 -8.15 7.14 -4.12
CA HIS A 51 -9.00 8.31 -3.92
C HIS A 51 -8.82 9.33 -5.06
N SER A 52 -9.93 9.89 -5.55
CA SER A 52 -9.94 10.89 -6.62
C SER A 52 -9.36 12.26 -6.24
N GLY A 53 -9.38 12.64 -4.95
CA GLY A 53 -8.72 13.85 -4.44
C GLY A 53 -9.63 15.02 -4.10
N TYR A 54 -10.94 14.82 -4.08
CA TYR A 54 -11.90 15.89 -3.78
C TYR A 54 -11.83 16.39 -2.33
N ASP A 55 -11.18 15.65 -1.43
CA ASP A 55 -11.09 15.94 -0.01
C ASP A 55 -9.68 16.38 0.46
N ALA A 56 -8.71 16.42 -0.44
CA ALA A 56 -7.39 16.97 -0.15
C ALA A 56 -7.45 18.51 -0.14
N THR A 57 -6.79 19.16 0.82
CA THR A 57 -6.79 20.63 0.93
C THR A 57 -6.32 21.27 -0.38
N LYS A 58 -7.12 22.16 -0.97
CA LYS A 58 -6.75 22.85 -2.19
C LYS A 58 -5.40 23.58 -2.08
N GLY A 59 -4.59 23.49 -3.12
CA GLY A 59 -3.26 24.10 -3.19
C GLY A 59 -2.15 23.32 -2.47
N SER A 60 -2.47 22.26 -1.74
CA SER A 60 -1.48 21.36 -1.12
C SER A 60 -0.76 20.51 -2.17
N LEU A 61 0.48 20.10 -1.85
CA LEU A 61 1.23 19.15 -2.67
C LEU A 61 0.50 17.81 -2.74
N LYS A 62 -0.13 17.40 -1.63
CA LYS A 62 -1.01 16.23 -1.55
C LYS A 62 -2.13 16.27 -2.57
N ALA A 63 -2.85 17.38 -2.70
CA ALA A 63 -3.95 17.50 -3.66
C ALA A 63 -3.44 17.37 -5.10
N LYS A 64 -2.35 18.08 -5.42
CA LYS A 64 -1.69 18.02 -6.74
C LYS A 64 -1.31 16.59 -7.11
N LEU A 65 -0.47 15.95 -6.30
CA LEU A 65 0.06 14.62 -6.60
C LEU A 65 -1.04 13.55 -6.60
N ASN A 66 -2.08 13.71 -5.78
CA ASN A 66 -3.18 12.76 -5.79
C ASN A 66 -3.96 12.78 -7.12
N VAL A 67 -4.36 13.97 -7.60
CA VAL A 67 -5.12 14.10 -8.85
C VAL A 67 -4.26 13.67 -10.04
N GLU A 68 -2.99 14.06 -10.08
CA GLU A 68 -2.04 13.59 -11.10
C GLU A 68 -1.92 12.06 -11.11
N ALA A 69 -1.80 11.43 -9.95
CA ALA A 69 -1.66 9.98 -9.85
C ALA A 69 -2.92 9.22 -10.29
N VAL A 70 -4.12 9.72 -9.99
CA VAL A 70 -5.42 9.11 -10.38
C VAL A 70 -5.52 8.87 -11.89
N GLU A 71 -4.95 9.77 -12.69
CA GLU A 71 -4.87 9.65 -14.15
C GLU A 71 -3.81 8.64 -14.60
N MET A 72 -2.74 8.44 -13.81
CA MET A 72 -1.69 7.47 -14.11
C MET A 72 -2.15 6.02 -13.94
N TRP A 73 -3.06 5.74 -12.99
CA TRP A 73 -3.40 4.38 -12.56
C TRP A 73 -3.75 3.37 -13.68
N PRO A 74 -4.59 3.68 -14.68
CA PRO A 74 -4.94 2.69 -15.71
C PRO A 74 -3.73 2.18 -16.49
N GLU A 75 -2.84 3.07 -16.93
CA GLU A 75 -1.62 2.67 -17.63
C GLU A 75 -0.61 2.06 -16.65
N TYR A 76 -0.50 2.60 -15.45
CA TYR A 76 0.41 2.12 -14.42
C TYR A 76 0.13 0.67 -14.03
N ALA A 77 -1.14 0.34 -13.78
CA ALA A 77 -1.60 -0.99 -13.44
C ALA A 77 -1.44 -1.96 -14.61
N LYS A 78 -1.67 -1.50 -15.85
CA LYS A 78 -1.44 -2.29 -17.06
C LYS A 78 0.04 -2.62 -17.27
N ASP A 79 0.93 -1.63 -17.12
CA ASP A 79 2.37 -1.81 -17.32
C ASP A 79 2.94 -2.78 -16.29
N LEU A 80 2.47 -2.71 -15.05
CA LEU A 80 2.99 -3.52 -13.94
C LEU A 80 2.17 -4.77 -13.62
N ASP A 81 1.07 -4.98 -14.33
CA ASP A 81 0.14 -6.10 -14.12
C ASP A 81 -0.29 -6.18 -12.64
N ILE A 82 -0.80 -5.04 -12.14
CA ILE A 82 -1.28 -4.85 -10.77
C ILE A 82 -2.82 -4.91 -10.80
N PRO A 83 -3.46 -5.57 -9.82
CA PRO A 83 -4.91 -5.49 -9.64
C PRO A 83 -5.35 -4.03 -9.47
N TYR A 84 -6.19 -3.57 -10.39
CA TYR A 84 -6.77 -2.24 -10.37
C TYR A 84 -8.13 -2.26 -11.05
N GLU A 85 -9.10 -1.61 -10.43
CA GLU A 85 -10.42 -1.40 -11.01
C GLU A 85 -10.81 0.07 -10.88
N ARG A 86 -11.29 0.66 -11.99
CA ARG A 86 -11.94 1.98 -11.96
C ARG A 86 -13.33 1.79 -11.38
N LEU A 87 -13.49 2.17 -10.12
CA LEU A 87 -14.68 1.95 -9.32
C LEU A 87 -15.00 3.24 -8.56
N PRO A 88 -16.19 3.85 -8.75
CA PRO A 88 -16.50 5.15 -8.20
C PRO A 88 -16.45 5.14 -6.67
N SER A 89 -16.22 6.31 -6.08
CA SER A 89 -16.50 6.52 -4.66
C SER A 89 -17.75 7.37 -4.49
N MET A 90 -18.55 7.08 -3.46
CA MET A 90 -19.69 7.88 -3.06
C MET A 90 -19.58 8.32 -1.61
N THR A 91 -19.64 9.64 -1.36
CA THR A 91 -19.79 10.19 -0.01
C THR A 91 -21.26 10.43 0.26
N LEU A 92 -21.85 9.64 1.15
CA LEU A 92 -23.29 9.52 1.36
C LEU A 92 -23.78 10.50 2.43
N ALA A 93 -24.87 11.21 2.11
CA ALA A 93 -25.60 12.11 3.00
C ALA A 93 -27.06 11.65 3.19
N PHE A 94 -27.53 11.74 4.44
CA PHE A 94 -28.84 11.29 4.91
C PHE A 94 -29.77 12.44 5.29
N ASN A 95 -29.28 13.68 5.29
CA ASN A 95 -30.03 14.89 5.63
C ASN A 95 -29.51 16.12 4.86
N GLU A 96 -30.20 17.25 4.98
CA GLU A 96 -29.83 18.49 4.26
C GLU A 96 -28.53 19.13 4.79
N GLU A 97 -28.24 19.03 6.09
CA GLU A 97 -27.00 19.57 6.67
C GLU A 97 -25.77 18.84 6.10
N GLU A 98 -25.87 17.52 5.99
CA GLU A 98 -24.83 16.70 5.35
C GLU A 98 -24.69 17.02 3.84
N ARG A 99 -25.77 17.43 3.17
CA ARG A 99 -25.72 17.87 1.77
C ARG A 99 -24.91 19.16 1.61
N GLU A 100 -25.00 20.12 2.54
CA GLU A 100 -24.15 21.33 2.51
C GLU A 100 -22.67 20.95 2.54
N THR A 101 -22.30 19.92 3.32
CA THR A 101 -20.91 19.41 3.33
C THR A 101 -20.52 18.77 2.00
N LEU A 102 -21.45 18.10 1.30
CA LEU A 102 -21.18 17.58 -0.06
C LEU A 102 -20.89 18.71 -1.05
N GLU A 103 -21.56 19.85 -0.92
CA GLU A 103 -21.33 21.03 -1.76
C GLU A 103 -19.93 21.62 -1.50
N GLU A 104 -19.51 21.72 -0.24
CA GLU A 104 -18.14 22.14 0.11
C GLU A 104 -17.08 21.21 -0.49
N LEU A 105 -17.29 19.89 -0.39
CA LEU A 105 -16.39 18.89 -0.98
C LEU A 105 -16.38 18.95 -2.51
N LEU A 106 -17.53 19.21 -3.14
CA LEU A 106 -17.64 19.40 -4.59
C LEU A 106 -16.82 20.61 -5.03
N GLU A 107 -16.91 21.75 -4.35
CA GLU A 107 -16.17 22.95 -4.70
C GLU A 107 -14.66 22.80 -4.44
N ASN A 108 -14.27 22.11 -3.37
CA ASN A 108 -12.87 21.77 -3.13
C ASN A 108 -12.33 20.83 -4.23
N GLY A 109 -13.09 19.81 -4.61
CA GLY A 109 -12.71 18.88 -5.68
C GLY A 109 -12.62 19.55 -7.05
N LYS A 110 -13.52 20.48 -7.37
CA LYS A 110 -13.41 21.32 -8.58
C LYS A 110 -12.14 22.19 -8.54
N ALA A 111 -11.82 22.80 -7.40
CA ALA A 111 -10.59 23.57 -7.24
C ALA A 111 -9.31 22.72 -7.41
N ASN A 112 -9.40 21.42 -7.10
CA ASN A 112 -8.34 20.44 -7.32
C ASN A 112 -8.33 19.84 -8.73
N ASN A 113 -9.29 20.17 -9.59
CA ASN A 113 -9.47 19.60 -10.93
C ASN A 113 -9.84 18.10 -10.93
N VAL A 114 -10.61 17.64 -9.94
CA VAL A 114 -11.15 16.27 -9.95
C VAL A 114 -12.21 16.15 -11.06
N PRO A 115 -12.05 15.23 -12.04
CA PRO A 115 -12.96 15.12 -13.16
C PRO A 115 -14.29 14.49 -12.75
N ASP A 116 -15.36 14.91 -13.43
CA ASP A 116 -16.72 14.34 -13.37
C ASP A 116 -17.36 14.24 -11.96
N LEU A 117 -16.83 15.01 -11.01
CA LEU A 117 -17.34 15.09 -9.64
C LEU A 117 -18.70 15.80 -9.62
N ARG A 118 -19.72 15.16 -9.04
CA ARG A 118 -21.08 15.71 -8.95
C ARG A 118 -21.87 15.17 -7.77
N ILE A 119 -22.90 15.90 -7.37
CA ILE A 119 -23.89 15.43 -6.40
C ILE A 119 -25.00 14.68 -7.16
N ILE A 120 -25.40 13.54 -6.63
CA ILE A 120 -26.47 12.68 -7.13
C ILE A 120 -27.54 12.47 -6.05
N GLU A 121 -28.74 12.16 -6.52
CA GLU A 121 -29.94 11.97 -5.71
C GLU A 121 -30.20 10.47 -5.47
N LYS A 122 -31.04 10.18 -4.48
CA LYS A 122 -31.40 8.82 -4.03
C LYS A 122 -31.63 7.79 -5.14
N ASP A 123 -32.42 8.12 -6.16
CA ASP A 123 -32.79 7.15 -7.20
C ASP A 123 -31.56 6.66 -7.97
N GLU A 124 -30.66 7.57 -8.32
CA GLU A 124 -29.39 7.24 -9.00
C GLU A 124 -28.42 6.49 -8.07
N ILE A 125 -28.38 6.86 -6.79
CA ILE A 125 -27.56 6.16 -5.78
C ILE A 125 -27.98 4.70 -5.68
N LEU A 126 -29.29 4.42 -5.61
CA LEU A 126 -29.82 3.06 -5.50
C LEU A 126 -29.73 2.25 -6.79
N GLU A 127 -29.65 2.92 -7.95
CA GLU A 127 -29.34 2.27 -9.23
C GLU A 127 -27.87 1.81 -9.27
N ILE A 128 -26.94 2.66 -8.82
CA ILE A 128 -25.49 2.36 -8.82
C ILE A 128 -25.14 1.35 -7.72
N GLU A 129 -25.62 1.57 -6.49
CA GLU A 129 -25.32 0.73 -5.34
C GLU A 129 -26.60 0.30 -4.61
N PRO A 130 -27.25 -0.78 -5.06
CA PRO A 130 -28.50 -1.27 -4.47
C PRO A 130 -28.35 -1.77 -3.03
N THR A 131 -27.12 -1.99 -2.55
CA THR A 131 -26.87 -2.56 -1.22
C THR A 131 -26.73 -1.52 -0.11
N VAL A 132 -26.63 -0.23 -0.48
CA VAL A 132 -26.54 0.89 0.44
C VAL A 132 -27.79 1.03 1.31
N ASN A 133 -27.66 1.75 2.42
CA ASN A 133 -28.79 2.13 3.25
C ASN A 133 -29.84 2.93 2.44
N PRO A 134 -31.10 2.44 2.34
CA PRO A 134 -32.15 3.10 1.55
C PRO A 134 -32.60 4.45 2.14
N ASP A 135 -32.19 4.80 3.36
CA ASP A 135 -32.46 6.13 3.95
C ASP A 135 -31.54 7.23 3.38
N VAL A 136 -30.53 6.86 2.58
CA VAL A 136 -29.67 7.83 1.89
C VAL A 136 -30.50 8.77 1.01
N LYS A 137 -30.10 10.04 0.96
CA LYS A 137 -30.78 11.08 0.17
C LYS A 137 -29.91 11.60 -0.96
N TYR A 138 -28.64 11.90 -0.65
CA TYR A 138 -27.71 12.51 -1.57
C TYR A 138 -26.36 11.79 -1.51
N ALA A 139 -25.57 11.88 -2.58
CA ALA A 139 -24.17 11.49 -2.54
C ALA A 139 -23.32 12.38 -3.43
N LEU A 140 -22.09 12.67 -2.99
CA LEU A 140 -21.05 13.15 -3.89
C LEU A 140 -20.39 11.94 -4.54
N ILE A 141 -20.57 11.78 -5.85
CA ILE A 141 -19.96 10.69 -6.62
C ILE A 141 -18.69 11.19 -7.33
N ALA A 142 -17.60 10.44 -7.19
CA ALA A 142 -16.36 10.64 -7.92
C ALA A 142 -16.07 9.43 -8.83
N PRO A 143 -16.41 9.50 -10.12
CA PRO A 143 -16.19 8.40 -11.08
C PRO A 143 -14.72 8.05 -11.32
N SER A 144 -13.82 9.00 -11.10
CA SER A 144 -12.37 8.82 -11.26
C SER A 144 -11.71 8.02 -10.15
N SER A 145 -12.40 7.70 -9.05
CA SER A 145 -11.85 6.83 -8.01
C SER A 145 -11.58 5.41 -8.52
N GLY A 146 -10.83 4.63 -7.76
CA GLY A 146 -10.63 3.21 -8.02
C GLY A 146 -10.18 2.44 -6.80
N ILE A 147 -9.88 1.17 -7.01
CA ILE A 147 -9.38 0.26 -5.98
C ILE A 147 -8.16 -0.51 -6.49
N THR A 148 -7.26 -0.88 -5.59
CA THR A 148 -6.04 -1.64 -5.89
C THR A 148 -5.59 -2.44 -4.66
N GLU A 149 -4.57 -3.28 -4.81
CA GLU A 149 -3.94 -4.04 -3.73
C GLU A 149 -2.62 -3.37 -3.30
N PRO A 150 -2.56 -2.68 -2.14
CA PRO A 150 -1.44 -1.81 -1.78
C PRO A 150 -0.07 -2.47 -1.76
N TYR A 151 0.00 -3.71 -1.25
CA TYR A 151 1.25 -4.46 -1.17
C TYR A 151 1.72 -4.94 -2.54
N ILE A 152 0.80 -5.30 -3.45
CA ILE A 152 1.15 -5.68 -4.84
C ILE A 152 1.77 -4.50 -5.58
N VAL A 153 1.29 -3.27 -5.34
CA VAL A 153 1.90 -2.06 -5.91
C VAL A 153 3.38 -1.94 -5.50
N ALA A 154 3.69 -2.09 -4.21
CA ALA A 154 5.07 -2.02 -3.74
C ALA A 154 5.94 -3.13 -4.35
N TYR A 155 5.45 -4.37 -4.37
CA TYR A 155 6.18 -5.50 -4.96
C TYR A 155 6.44 -5.31 -6.44
N ALA A 156 5.42 -4.94 -7.21
CA ALA A 156 5.52 -4.77 -8.66
C ALA A 156 6.51 -3.65 -9.04
N CYS A 157 6.52 -2.55 -8.28
CA CYS A 157 7.50 -1.49 -8.46
C CYS A 157 8.94 -1.96 -8.19
N ILE A 158 9.16 -2.70 -7.10
CA ILE A 158 10.49 -3.23 -6.73
C ILE A 158 10.97 -4.26 -7.76
N GLU A 159 10.11 -5.20 -8.14
CA GLU A 159 10.43 -6.21 -9.16
C GLU A 159 10.78 -5.56 -10.50
N ASN A 160 10.00 -4.56 -10.93
CA ASN A 160 10.29 -3.81 -12.15
C ASN A 160 11.60 -3.03 -12.05
N ALA A 161 11.90 -2.42 -10.90
CA ALA A 161 13.15 -1.71 -10.70
C ALA A 161 14.36 -2.66 -10.74
N ILE A 162 14.28 -3.83 -10.10
CA ILE A 162 15.35 -4.84 -10.12
C ILE A 162 15.57 -5.38 -11.53
N LYS A 163 14.49 -5.64 -12.28
CA LYS A 163 14.58 -6.01 -13.71
C LYS A 163 15.31 -4.95 -14.56
N ASN A 164 15.24 -3.69 -14.15
CA ASN A 164 15.93 -2.56 -14.78
C ASN A 164 17.30 -2.23 -14.13
N GLY A 165 17.85 -3.12 -13.31
CA GLY A 165 19.21 -3.04 -12.77
C GLY A 165 19.34 -2.34 -11.41
N ALA A 166 18.25 -1.97 -10.74
CA ALA A 166 18.31 -1.54 -9.36
C ALA A 166 18.53 -2.73 -8.40
N GLU A 167 18.95 -2.43 -7.16
CA GLU A 167 19.03 -3.41 -6.09
C GLU A 167 18.03 -3.08 -4.99
N ALA A 168 17.46 -4.11 -4.35
CA ALA A 168 16.63 -3.94 -3.17
C ALA A 168 16.97 -5.03 -2.15
N LYS A 169 17.11 -4.64 -0.88
CA LYS A 169 17.43 -5.55 0.21
C LYS A 169 16.49 -5.35 1.39
N ALA A 170 15.80 -6.42 1.76
CA ALA A 170 15.03 -6.52 3.00
C ALA A 170 15.95 -6.89 4.18
N SER A 171 15.45 -6.77 5.41
CA SER A 171 16.20 -7.00 6.65
C SER A 171 17.48 -6.16 6.77
N GLN A 172 17.45 -4.93 6.26
CA GLN A 172 18.55 -3.98 6.29
C GLN A 172 18.10 -2.70 7.00
N LYS A 173 18.01 -2.76 8.34
CA LYS A 173 17.66 -1.60 9.14
C LYS A 173 18.83 -0.60 9.14
N VAL A 174 18.59 0.59 8.61
CA VAL A 174 19.52 1.72 8.74
C VAL A 174 19.52 2.20 10.19
N ILE A 175 20.71 2.31 10.77
CA ILE A 175 20.92 2.68 12.18
C ILE A 175 21.67 4.01 12.34
N ASP A 176 22.39 4.46 11.31
CA ASP A 176 23.13 5.72 11.33
C ASP A 176 23.42 6.19 9.89
N ILE A 177 23.51 7.51 9.70
CA ILE A 177 23.86 8.14 8.42
C ILE A 177 24.89 9.24 8.71
N LYS A 178 26.06 9.17 8.07
CA LYS A 178 27.13 10.15 8.24
C LYS A 178 27.40 10.88 6.95
N LYS A 179 27.48 12.21 7.02
CA LYS A 179 27.96 13.02 5.92
C LYS A 179 29.46 12.78 5.71
N ILE A 180 29.85 12.56 4.46
CA ILE A 180 31.23 12.36 4.01
C ILE A 180 31.51 13.30 2.83
N GLU A 181 32.77 13.42 2.42
CA GLU A 181 33.15 14.34 1.34
C GLU A 181 32.44 14.03 0.01
N SER A 182 32.16 12.74 -0.25
CA SER A 182 31.54 12.25 -1.47
C SER A 182 30.00 12.09 -1.41
N GLY A 183 29.37 12.53 -0.32
CA GLY A 183 27.93 12.36 -0.07
C GLY A 183 27.64 11.82 1.33
N TYR A 184 27.13 10.60 1.40
CA TYR A 184 26.68 9.96 2.64
C TYR A 184 27.23 8.54 2.80
N LYS A 185 27.55 8.19 4.05
CA LYS A 185 27.77 6.82 4.50
C LYS A 185 26.52 6.34 5.24
N VAL A 186 25.84 5.34 4.71
CA VAL A 186 24.64 4.73 5.29
C VAL A 186 25.05 3.44 6.00
N ILE A 187 24.76 3.35 7.30
CA ILE A 187 25.16 2.23 8.15
C ILE A 187 23.90 1.42 8.52
N THR A 188 23.96 0.12 8.30
CA THR A 188 22.92 -0.84 8.71
C THR A 188 23.43 -1.74 9.83
N SER A 189 22.59 -2.64 10.33
CA SER A 189 22.96 -3.60 11.39
C SER A 189 24.13 -4.53 11.02
N ASP A 190 24.38 -4.79 9.74
CA ASP A 190 25.39 -5.75 9.28
C ASP A 190 26.29 -5.26 8.13
N SER A 191 25.98 -4.10 7.53
CA SER A 191 26.64 -3.59 6.33
C SER A 191 26.80 -2.06 6.35
N GLU A 192 27.77 -1.56 5.59
CA GLU A 192 27.97 -0.13 5.34
C GLU A 192 27.99 0.15 3.83
N TYR A 193 27.39 1.28 3.44
CA TYR A 193 27.24 1.70 2.06
C TYR A 193 27.67 3.16 1.89
N GLU A 194 28.23 3.51 0.73
CA GLU A 194 28.43 4.91 0.33
C GLU A 194 27.45 5.28 -0.77
N THR A 195 26.93 6.50 -0.70
CA THR A 195 26.03 7.04 -1.72
C THR A 195 26.25 8.54 -1.92
N LYS A 196 25.92 9.05 -3.11
CA LYS A 196 25.92 10.50 -3.36
C LYS A 196 24.63 11.13 -2.81
N MET A 197 23.50 10.48 -3.07
CA MET A 197 22.17 10.95 -2.71
C MET A 197 21.44 9.94 -1.81
N VAL A 198 20.56 10.44 -0.95
CA VAL A 198 19.66 9.64 -0.12
C VAL A 198 18.22 10.06 -0.36
N VAL A 199 17.30 9.09 -0.51
CA VAL A 199 15.85 9.32 -0.47
C VAL A 199 15.29 8.66 0.78
N ASN A 200 14.82 9.47 1.73
CA ASN A 200 14.16 9.01 2.94
C ASN A 200 12.67 8.80 2.70
N ALA A 201 12.24 7.54 2.62
CA ALA A 201 10.86 7.09 2.43
C ALA A 201 10.41 6.14 3.54
N ALA A 202 10.93 6.31 4.77
CA ALA A 202 10.79 5.36 5.88
C ALA A 202 9.43 5.38 6.60
N GLY A 203 8.38 5.97 6.00
CA GLY A 203 7.01 5.94 6.55
C GLY A 203 6.93 6.55 7.95
N VAL A 204 6.44 5.79 8.93
CA VAL A 204 6.35 6.23 10.34
C VAL A 204 7.71 6.51 10.97
N TYR A 205 8.80 6.01 10.39
CA TYR A 205 10.19 6.25 10.82
C TYR A 205 10.90 7.34 9.99
N GLY A 206 10.17 8.08 9.16
CA GLY A 206 10.75 9.14 8.34
C GLY A 206 11.46 10.22 9.17
N ASP A 207 10.92 10.59 10.33
CA ASP A 207 11.56 11.50 11.29
C ASP A 207 12.85 10.91 11.87
N VAL A 208 12.84 9.64 12.28
CA VAL A 208 14.01 8.95 12.83
C VAL A 208 15.17 8.91 11.83
N ILE A 209 14.90 8.70 10.54
CA ILE A 209 15.93 8.72 9.50
C ILE A 209 16.41 10.14 9.22
N ALA A 210 15.50 11.12 9.16
CA ALA A 210 15.87 12.52 8.96
C ALA A 210 16.71 13.06 10.12
N ASP A 211 16.41 12.66 11.36
CA ASP A 211 17.13 13.06 12.58
C ASP A 211 18.59 12.61 12.59
N MET A 212 18.97 11.59 11.80
CA MET A 212 20.37 11.17 11.67
C MET A 212 21.24 12.23 10.97
N VAL A 213 20.64 13.13 10.19
CA VAL A 213 21.35 14.20 9.45
C VAL A 213 20.89 15.62 9.81
N ASN A 214 19.64 15.80 10.25
CA ASN A 214 19.08 17.09 10.66
C ASN A 214 18.20 16.96 11.93
N PRO A 215 18.81 16.81 13.12
CA PRO A 215 18.09 16.51 14.35
C PRO A 215 17.02 17.55 14.71
N GLY A 216 15.80 17.08 14.96
CA GLY A 216 14.67 17.88 15.46
C GLY A 216 13.96 18.72 14.40
N LYS A 217 14.34 18.59 13.12
CA LYS A 217 13.72 19.33 12.01
C LYS A 217 12.33 18.82 11.67
N TYR A 218 12.13 17.50 11.72
CA TYR A 218 10.89 16.83 11.33
C TYR A 218 10.33 16.04 12.50
N SER A 219 9.01 15.94 12.59
CA SER A 219 8.36 15.11 13.60
C SER A 219 7.18 14.37 13.00
N ILE A 220 7.18 13.04 13.10
CA ILE A 220 6.08 12.21 12.61
C ILE A 220 5.29 11.66 13.78
N THR A 221 3.97 11.87 13.72
CA THR A 221 2.99 11.19 14.56
C THR A 221 2.20 10.17 13.74
N GLU A 222 1.77 9.09 14.38
CA GLU A 222 1.01 8.01 13.77
C GLU A 222 -0.48 8.13 14.08
N ARG A 223 -1.30 8.18 13.01
CA ARG A 223 -2.75 8.01 13.14
C ARG A 223 -3.12 6.55 12.92
N HIS A 224 -3.64 5.93 13.96
CA HIS A 224 -4.10 4.55 13.97
C HIS A 224 -5.43 4.44 13.23
N GLY A 225 -5.43 3.62 12.20
CA GLY A 225 -6.61 3.25 11.43
C GLY A 225 -6.90 1.78 11.62
N SER A 226 -7.88 1.45 12.46
CA SER A 226 -8.39 0.10 12.62
C SER A 226 -9.30 -0.27 11.45
N LEU A 227 -9.13 -1.47 10.90
CA LEU A 227 -9.89 -2.01 9.78
C LEU A 227 -10.38 -3.43 10.07
N MET A 228 -11.47 -3.82 9.41
CA MET A 228 -11.99 -5.17 9.37
C MET A 228 -12.13 -5.65 7.94
N ILE A 229 -11.95 -6.95 7.73
CA ILE A 229 -12.21 -7.59 6.44
C ILE A 229 -13.38 -8.55 6.61
N LEU A 230 -14.32 -8.41 5.69
CA LEU A 230 -15.47 -9.26 5.52
C LEU A 230 -15.22 -10.32 4.45
N ASP A 231 -15.74 -11.52 4.72
CA ASP A 231 -15.72 -12.62 3.77
C ASP A 231 -16.62 -12.36 2.54
N ASN A 232 -16.16 -12.82 1.38
CA ASN A 232 -16.85 -12.73 0.09
C ASN A 232 -18.09 -13.63 0.05
N ALA A 233 -18.09 -14.71 0.84
CA ALA A 233 -19.16 -15.70 0.89
C ALA A 233 -20.53 -15.15 1.36
N GLN A 234 -20.62 -13.86 1.66
CA GLN A 234 -21.88 -13.18 1.96
C GLN A 234 -22.71 -12.88 0.71
N GLY A 235 -22.09 -12.88 -0.48
CA GLY A 235 -22.74 -12.43 -1.71
C GLY A 235 -23.05 -10.93 -1.71
N LEU A 236 -22.33 -10.15 -0.89
CA LEU A 236 -22.38 -8.69 -0.90
C LEU A 236 -21.25 -8.19 -1.79
N GLU A 237 -21.61 -7.56 -2.90
CA GLU A 237 -20.68 -6.99 -3.86
C GLU A 237 -20.93 -5.48 -3.91
N LEU A 238 -19.90 -4.67 -3.66
CA LEU A 238 -20.00 -3.22 -3.73
C LEU A 238 -19.55 -2.75 -5.11
N LYS A 239 -20.35 -1.86 -5.71
CA LYS A 239 -20.07 -1.18 -6.99
C LYS A 239 -19.47 0.21 -6.77
N ALA A 240 -19.37 0.65 -5.52
CA ALA A 240 -18.70 1.89 -5.14
C ALA A 240 -17.98 1.75 -3.80
N THR A 241 -16.90 2.52 -3.61
CA THR A 241 -16.37 2.77 -2.27
C THR A 241 -17.29 3.76 -1.57
N LEU A 242 -17.83 3.37 -0.41
CA LEU A 242 -18.83 4.15 0.31
C LEU A 242 -18.19 4.87 1.48
N PHE A 243 -18.32 6.19 1.52
CA PHE A 243 -17.91 7.05 2.63
C PHE A 243 -19.13 7.67 3.30
N PRO A 244 -19.11 7.89 4.63
CA PRO A 244 -20.01 8.84 5.25
C PRO A 244 -19.53 10.27 4.96
N VAL A 245 -20.38 11.27 5.17
CA VAL A 245 -19.93 12.66 5.25
C VAL A 245 -18.83 12.80 6.34
N PRO A 246 -17.70 13.47 6.03
CA PRO A 246 -16.63 13.67 7.00
C PRO A 246 -17.10 14.42 8.26
N SER A 247 -16.56 14.03 9.41
CA SER A 247 -16.65 14.82 10.64
C SER A 247 -15.43 15.74 10.76
N LYS A 248 -15.44 16.66 11.73
CA LYS A 248 -14.28 17.53 12.04
C LYS A 248 -12.98 16.78 12.32
N HIS A 249 -13.04 15.49 12.67
CA HIS A 249 -11.87 14.71 13.11
C HIS A 249 -11.51 13.53 12.18
N SER A 250 -12.38 13.12 11.26
CA SER A 250 -12.06 12.05 10.30
C SER A 250 -13.01 12.06 9.10
N LYS A 251 -12.56 11.46 7.99
CA LYS A 251 -13.38 11.12 6.81
C LYS A 251 -14.51 10.12 7.12
N GLY A 252 -14.62 9.66 8.37
CA GLY A 252 -15.50 8.61 8.81
C GLY A 252 -15.08 7.22 8.30
N MET A 253 -15.91 6.22 8.60
CA MET A 253 -15.59 4.83 8.33
C MET A 253 -16.22 4.38 7.02
N ALA A 254 -15.37 4.08 6.06
CA ALA A 254 -15.73 3.65 4.73
C ALA A 254 -16.01 2.15 4.65
N ALA A 255 -16.80 1.78 3.65
CA ALA A 255 -16.86 0.42 3.13
C ALA A 255 -16.17 0.41 1.77
N ILE A 256 -15.07 -0.32 1.68
CA ILE A 256 -14.17 -0.34 0.52
C ILE A 256 -14.19 -1.74 -0.08
N PRO A 257 -14.61 -1.93 -1.35
CA PRO A 257 -14.38 -3.19 -2.04
C PRO A 257 -12.88 -3.38 -2.29
N ALA A 258 -12.37 -4.57 -2.01
CA ALA A 258 -11.03 -5.00 -2.42
C ALA A 258 -11.10 -5.64 -3.81
N CYS A 259 -9.99 -5.62 -4.56
CA CYS A 259 -9.93 -6.22 -5.90
C CYS A 259 -10.24 -7.72 -5.87
N ALA A 260 -9.92 -8.38 -4.76
CA ALA A 260 -10.24 -9.78 -4.56
C ALA A 260 -11.65 -10.05 -4.02
N GLY A 261 -12.56 -9.09 -4.10
CA GLY A 261 -13.98 -9.24 -3.73
C GLY A 261 -14.31 -9.09 -2.25
N ASN A 262 -13.31 -8.99 -1.36
CA ASN A 262 -13.53 -8.73 0.06
C ASN A 262 -14.07 -7.32 0.27
N ILE A 263 -14.82 -7.11 1.35
CA ILE A 263 -15.20 -5.77 1.80
C ILE A 263 -14.35 -5.41 3.01
N ILE A 264 -13.64 -4.29 2.90
CA ILE A 264 -12.85 -3.72 3.97
C ILE A 264 -13.67 -2.61 4.62
N LEU A 265 -13.93 -2.74 5.92
CA LEU A 265 -14.56 -1.70 6.72
C LEU A 265 -13.48 -0.92 7.45
N GLY A 266 -13.40 0.38 7.22
CA GLY A 266 -12.47 1.22 7.96
C GLY A 266 -12.36 2.66 7.48
N SER A 267 -11.71 3.54 8.23
CA SER A 267 -11.03 3.22 9.48
C SER A 267 -11.33 4.23 10.57
N THR A 268 -10.94 3.88 11.80
CA THR A 268 -10.77 4.86 12.89
C THR A 268 -9.62 5.85 12.58
N ALA A 269 -9.46 6.87 13.42
CA ALA A 269 -8.41 7.88 13.28
C ALA A 269 -7.93 8.33 14.67
N GLU A 270 -7.41 7.38 15.46
CA GLU A 270 -6.90 7.64 16.80
C GLU A 270 -5.44 8.04 16.72
N VAL A 271 -5.06 9.16 17.34
CA VAL A 271 -3.64 9.53 17.49
C VAL A 271 -3.09 8.77 18.68
N MET A 272 -2.02 8.00 18.46
CA MET A 272 -1.24 7.42 19.55
C MET A 272 0.24 7.78 19.34
N ASN A 273 1.05 7.58 20.38
CA ASN A 273 2.49 7.84 20.38
C ASN A 273 3.26 6.51 20.56
N ASP A 274 2.97 5.54 19.69
CA ASP A 274 3.69 4.28 19.57
C ASP A 274 3.68 3.80 18.10
N LYS A 275 4.84 3.96 17.43
CA LYS A 275 5.08 3.59 16.02
C LYS A 275 4.95 2.08 15.75
N GLU A 276 4.87 1.24 16.78
CA GLU A 276 4.74 -0.22 16.68
C GLU A 276 3.39 -0.75 17.18
N ASN A 277 2.49 0.12 17.65
CA ASN A 277 1.23 -0.31 18.24
C ASN A 277 0.18 -0.68 17.17
N HIS A 278 0.12 -1.96 16.85
CA HIS A 278 -0.89 -2.54 15.95
C HIS A 278 -2.09 -3.15 16.69
N ALA A 279 -2.30 -2.82 17.97
CA ALA A 279 -3.40 -3.38 18.74
C ALA A 279 -4.76 -3.01 18.13
N PHE A 280 -5.71 -3.94 18.29
CA PHE A 280 -7.09 -3.79 17.86
C PHE A 280 -7.99 -4.13 19.05
N THR A 281 -8.84 -3.19 19.47
CA THR A 281 -9.65 -3.32 20.69
C THR A 281 -11.09 -3.72 20.38
N ARG A 282 -11.81 -4.21 21.40
CA ARG A 282 -13.25 -4.49 21.31
C ARG A 282 -14.04 -3.21 21.03
N ASP A 283 -13.67 -2.09 21.63
CA ASP A 283 -14.39 -0.83 21.45
C ASP A 283 -14.24 -0.30 20.02
N GLN A 284 -13.02 -0.40 19.45
CA GLN A 284 -12.78 -0.16 18.03
C GLN A 284 -13.63 -1.10 17.17
N SER A 285 -13.77 -2.37 17.58
CA SER A 285 -14.64 -3.33 16.88
C SER A 285 -16.09 -2.88 16.83
N GLU A 286 -16.67 -2.50 17.97
CA GLU A 286 -18.07 -2.07 18.05
C GLU A 286 -18.31 -0.77 17.31
N LEU A 287 -17.39 0.18 17.43
CA LEU A 287 -17.44 1.44 16.69
C LEU A 287 -17.45 1.19 15.19
N LEU A 288 -16.46 0.45 14.67
CA LEU A 288 -16.32 0.09 13.25
C LEU A 288 -17.58 -0.55 12.70
N PHE A 289 -18.07 -1.59 13.35
CA PHE A 289 -19.25 -2.32 12.88
C PHE A 289 -20.51 -1.45 12.92
N THR A 290 -20.70 -0.66 13.99
CA THR A 290 -21.89 0.18 14.16
C THR A 290 -21.97 1.26 13.09
N SER A 291 -20.88 1.98 12.81
CA SER A 291 -20.97 3.04 11.78
C SER A 291 -20.97 2.47 10.37
N ALA A 292 -20.26 1.37 10.10
CA ALA A 292 -20.36 0.70 8.80
C ALA A 292 -21.79 0.22 8.52
N SER A 293 -22.52 -0.24 9.55
CA SER A 293 -23.92 -0.66 9.43
C SER A 293 -24.86 0.49 9.06
N LYS A 294 -24.47 1.76 9.27
CA LYS A 294 -25.23 2.93 8.79
C LYS A 294 -25.13 3.09 7.28
N LEU A 295 -24.01 2.70 6.67
CA LEU A 295 -23.82 2.71 5.21
C LEU A 295 -24.40 1.45 4.57
N LEU A 296 -24.21 0.30 5.23
CA LEU A 296 -24.59 -1.02 4.74
C LEU A 296 -25.38 -1.80 5.80
N PRO A 297 -26.71 -1.69 5.83
CA PRO A 297 -27.54 -2.34 6.87
C PRO A 297 -27.51 -3.87 6.84
N ARG A 298 -27.08 -4.47 5.73
CA ARG A 298 -27.01 -5.93 5.53
C ARG A 298 -25.75 -6.57 6.12
N LEU A 299 -24.86 -5.79 6.72
CA LEU A 299 -23.63 -6.31 7.33
C LEU A 299 -23.93 -7.29 8.46
N ARG A 300 -23.14 -8.36 8.54
CA ARG A 300 -23.27 -9.37 9.60
C ARG A 300 -21.92 -9.59 10.28
N ARG A 301 -21.90 -9.43 11.59
CA ARG A 301 -20.67 -9.53 12.40
C ARG A 301 -19.97 -10.89 12.27
N LYS A 302 -20.73 -11.97 12.03
CA LYS A 302 -20.20 -13.34 11.87
C LYS A 302 -19.30 -13.52 10.64
N ASP A 303 -19.36 -12.60 9.67
CA ASP A 303 -18.61 -12.71 8.43
C ASP A 303 -17.31 -11.89 8.45
N ILE A 304 -16.98 -11.28 9.59
CA ILE A 304 -15.66 -10.69 9.82
C ILE A 304 -14.65 -11.83 9.94
N ILE A 305 -13.69 -11.87 9.00
CA ILE A 305 -12.65 -12.90 8.96
C ILE A 305 -11.28 -12.38 9.41
N ARG A 306 -11.08 -11.05 9.39
CA ARG A 306 -9.83 -10.43 9.81
C ARG A 306 -10.07 -9.04 10.42
N VAL A 307 -9.22 -8.67 11.36
CA VAL A 307 -9.08 -7.31 11.86
C VAL A 307 -7.60 -6.93 11.88
N PHE A 308 -7.29 -5.65 11.69
CA PHE A 308 -5.92 -5.14 11.74
C PHE A 308 -5.92 -3.62 11.96
N THR A 309 -4.76 -3.08 12.36
CA THR A 309 -4.57 -1.64 12.55
C THR A 309 -3.40 -1.18 11.67
N GLY A 310 -3.66 -0.22 10.78
CA GLY A 310 -2.65 0.49 10.01
C GLY A 310 -2.22 1.78 10.71
N LEU A 311 -0.98 2.21 10.46
CA LEU A 311 -0.39 3.43 11.03
C LEU A 311 -0.13 4.43 9.92
N ARG A 312 -0.70 5.63 10.02
CA ARG A 312 -0.51 6.66 9.00
C ARG A 312 0.54 7.67 9.47
N PRO A 313 1.64 7.87 8.72
CA PRO A 313 2.66 8.84 9.08
C PRO A 313 2.17 10.25 8.75
N VAL A 314 2.07 11.11 9.77
CA VAL A 314 1.70 12.52 9.62
C VAL A 314 2.84 13.37 10.12
N GLU A 315 3.40 14.22 9.27
CA GLU A 315 4.37 15.22 9.72
C GLU A 315 3.60 16.35 10.41
N VAL A 316 3.97 16.67 11.65
CA VAL A 316 3.17 17.49 12.57
C VAL A 316 3.12 18.97 12.17
N ASN A 317 4.13 19.46 11.45
CA ASN A 317 4.29 20.86 11.07
C ASN A 317 3.85 21.16 9.62
N SER A 318 3.43 20.13 8.87
CA SER A 318 3.07 20.21 7.46
C SER A 318 1.64 20.68 7.17
N ASP A 319 0.86 21.04 8.19
CA ASP A 319 -0.60 21.26 8.07
C ASP A 319 -1.31 20.10 7.35
N ASN A 320 -0.88 18.87 7.68
CA ASN A 320 -1.38 17.64 7.08
C ASN A 320 -1.11 17.56 5.56
N ASP A 321 -0.08 18.21 5.02
CA ASP A 321 0.39 18.03 3.64
C ASP A 321 1.46 16.91 3.56
N PHE A 322 1.87 16.54 2.35
CA PHE A 322 3.05 15.72 2.12
C PHE A 322 4.32 16.56 2.21
N VAL A 323 5.38 15.99 2.79
CA VAL A 323 6.70 16.61 2.83
C VAL A 323 7.59 15.87 1.84
N ILE A 324 7.74 16.45 0.64
CA ILE A 324 8.62 15.92 -0.41
C ILE A 324 9.53 17.04 -0.88
N GLU A 325 10.77 17.04 -0.40
CA GLU A 325 11.72 18.14 -0.54
C GLU A 325 13.17 17.66 -0.36
N GLU A 326 14.12 18.44 -0.86
CA GLU A 326 15.52 18.33 -0.44
C GLU A 326 15.70 18.98 0.94
N ASP A 327 16.42 18.33 1.84
CA ASP A 327 16.72 18.88 3.17
C ASP A 327 17.57 20.15 3.03
N ILE A 328 17.12 21.22 3.67
CA ILE A 328 17.70 22.57 3.50
C ILE A 328 19.14 22.69 4.00
N ASP A 329 19.53 21.88 4.99
CA ASP A 329 20.87 21.90 5.59
C ASP A 329 21.76 20.76 5.03
N ASN A 330 21.14 19.79 4.36
CA ASN A 330 21.76 18.58 3.86
C ASN A 330 21.45 18.34 2.39
N LYS A 331 22.21 19.06 1.54
CA LYS A 331 22.22 18.85 0.09
C LYS A 331 22.28 17.35 -0.28
N ASP A 332 21.52 16.95 -1.28
CA ASP A 332 21.41 15.60 -1.82
C ASP A 332 20.74 14.58 -0.86
N PHE A 333 20.10 15.07 0.21
CA PHE A 333 19.23 14.28 1.08
C PHE A 333 17.78 14.68 0.86
N TYR A 334 16.99 13.81 0.24
CA TYR A 334 15.60 14.08 -0.12
C TYR A 334 14.65 13.38 0.84
N ASN A 335 13.78 14.14 1.50
CA ASN A 335 12.71 13.60 2.32
C ASN A 335 11.48 13.35 1.46
N ALA A 336 10.83 12.19 1.64
CA ALA A 336 9.51 11.84 1.12
C ALA A 336 8.68 11.25 2.27
N ILE A 337 8.32 12.10 3.23
CA ILE A 337 7.76 11.74 4.53
C ILE A 337 6.38 12.39 4.74
N GLY A 338 5.68 12.00 5.81
CA GLY A 338 4.30 12.48 6.06
C GLY A 338 3.27 11.97 5.05
N ILE A 339 3.61 10.92 4.28
CA ILE A 339 2.75 10.34 3.23
C ILE A 339 1.63 9.48 3.86
N GLN A 340 0.64 10.14 4.46
CA GLN A 340 -0.61 9.53 4.91
C GLN A 340 -1.64 9.41 3.78
N SER A 341 -2.91 9.12 4.08
CA SER A 341 -4.00 9.15 3.08
C SER A 341 -4.01 10.48 2.30
N PRO A 342 -4.05 10.46 0.96
CA PRO A 342 -4.28 9.32 0.06
C PRO A 342 -2.98 8.65 -0.49
N GLY A 343 -2.04 8.29 0.39
CA GLY A 343 -0.67 7.90 0.02
C GLY A 343 -0.53 6.72 -0.95
N ILE A 344 -1.43 5.73 -0.92
CA ILE A 344 -1.45 4.69 -1.96
C ILE A 344 -1.80 5.28 -3.32
N ALA A 345 -2.90 6.02 -3.40
CA ALA A 345 -3.40 6.65 -4.62
C ALA A 345 -2.37 7.60 -5.24
N ALA A 346 -1.71 8.41 -4.42
CA ALA A 346 -0.70 9.37 -4.85
C ALA A 346 0.67 8.73 -5.15
N SER A 347 0.92 7.47 -4.77
CA SER A 347 2.26 6.89 -4.78
C SER A 347 2.99 6.89 -6.14
N PRO A 348 2.33 6.68 -7.30
CA PRO A 348 3.00 6.82 -8.60
C PRO A 348 3.55 8.24 -8.83
N ALA A 349 2.75 9.27 -8.57
CA ALA A 349 3.15 10.65 -8.74
C ALA A 349 4.20 11.08 -7.69
N VAL A 350 4.12 10.57 -6.46
CA VAL A 350 5.15 10.80 -5.42
C VAL A 350 6.52 10.30 -5.88
N GLY A 351 6.60 9.08 -6.44
CA GLY A 351 7.86 8.56 -6.98
C GLY A 351 8.43 9.43 -8.10
N ALA A 352 7.57 9.89 -9.01
CA ALA A 352 7.99 10.76 -10.11
C ALA A 352 8.47 12.12 -9.60
N TYR A 353 7.76 12.70 -8.63
CA TYR A 353 8.09 13.99 -8.03
C TYR A 353 9.44 13.98 -7.31
N VAL A 354 9.79 12.88 -6.62
CA VAL A 354 11.13 12.71 -6.03
C VAL A 354 12.23 12.80 -7.09
N VAL A 355 12.03 12.18 -8.26
CA VAL A 355 13.00 12.26 -9.37
C VAL A 355 13.09 13.67 -9.94
N GLU A 356 11.96 14.38 -10.07
CA GLU A 356 11.96 15.77 -10.55
C GLU A 356 12.76 16.69 -9.61
N LEU A 357 12.65 16.53 -8.28
CA LEU A 357 13.49 17.26 -7.32
C LEU A 357 14.98 16.95 -7.50
N ILE A 358 15.34 15.69 -7.73
CA ILE A 358 16.73 15.30 -7.97
C ILE A 358 17.26 15.98 -9.25
N LYS A 359 16.43 16.07 -10.30
CA LYS A 359 16.81 16.69 -11.57
C LYS A 359 17.07 18.21 -11.49
N GLU A 360 16.57 18.89 -10.45
CA GLU A 360 16.86 20.32 -10.26
C GLU A 360 18.35 20.57 -10.06
N ASN A 361 19.06 19.61 -9.46
CA ASN A 361 20.47 19.72 -9.10
C ASN A 361 21.38 18.70 -9.80
N HIS A 362 20.83 17.69 -10.47
CA HIS A 362 21.56 16.61 -11.13
C HIS A 362 21.07 16.34 -12.55
N ASP A 363 22.00 16.19 -13.50
CA ASP A 363 21.65 15.75 -14.85
C ASP A 363 21.52 14.23 -14.90
N LEU A 364 20.29 13.73 -14.99
CA LEU A 364 19.99 12.30 -15.01
C LEU A 364 19.81 11.81 -16.45
N LYS A 365 20.75 10.99 -16.94
CA LYS A 365 20.65 10.36 -18.25
C LYS A 365 19.67 9.20 -18.24
N ALA A 366 18.63 9.26 -19.05
CA ALA A 366 17.66 8.18 -19.20
C ALA A 366 18.29 6.93 -19.84
N LYS A 367 17.88 5.73 -19.40
CA LYS A 367 18.28 4.44 -19.99
C LYS A 367 17.56 4.23 -21.32
N GLU A 368 18.31 3.84 -22.35
CA GLU A 368 17.75 3.52 -23.67
C GLU A 368 16.88 2.25 -23.66
N ASN A 369 17.17 1.32 -22.76
CA ASN A 369 16.57 -0.01 -22.70
C ASN A 369 15.68 -0.21 -21.46
N TYR A 370 15.13 0.87 -20.90
CA TYR A 370 14.19 0.77 -19.79
C TYR A 370 12.95 -0.04 -20.18
N ASP A 371 12.69 -1.14 -19.47
CA ASP A 371 11.49 -1.93 -19.61
C ASP A 371 10.46 -1.52 -18.56
N LYS A 372 9.45 -0.77 -18.99
CA LYS A 372 8.36 -0.32 -18.11
C LYS A 372 7.46 -1.45 -17.63
N THR A 373 7.57 -2.64 -18.24
CA THR A 373 6.63 -3.74 -18.05
C THR A 373 7.09 -4.78 -17.04
N ARG A 374 6.12 -5.29 -16.28
CA ARG A 374 6.25 -6.42 -15.36
C ARG A 374 4.99 -7.26 -15.45
N LYS A 375 5.13 -8.58 -15.37
CA LYS A 375 3.99 -9.51 -15.32
C LYS A 375 3.68 -9.91 -13.89
N GLY A 376 2.40 -10.11 -13.60
CA GLY A 376 1.85 -10.56 -12.33
C GLY A 376 2.18 -12.01 -12.03
N ILE A 377 1.90 -12.40 -10.79
CA ILE A 377 1.68 -13.81 -10.48
C ILE A 377 0.31 -14.14 -11.05
N VAL A 378 0.22 -15.27 -11.74
CA VAL A 378 -1.05 -15.75 -12.29
C VAL A 378 -2.01 -16.05 -11.16
N ASP A 379 -3.23 -15.54 -11.20
CA ASP A 379 -4.30 -15.99 -10.30
C ASP A 379 -4.92 -17.26 -10.86
N PHE A 380 -4.55 -18.41 -10.31
CA PHE A 380 -5.05 -19.69 -10.81
C PHE A 380 -6.57 -19.81 -10.65
N SER A 381 -7.17 -19.14 -9.66
CA SER A 381 -8.59 -19.27 -9.38
C SER A 381 -9.46 -18.70 -10.51
N GLU A 382 -9.01 -17.61 -11.13
CA GLU A 382 -9.69 -16.86 -12.19
C GLU A 382 -9.54 -17.46 -13.60
N LEU A 383 -8.61 -18.41 -13.80
CA LEU A 383 -8.42 -19.07 -15.08
C LEU A 383 -9.59 -19.99 -15.46
N ASP A 384 -9.90 -20.07 -16.75
CA ASP A 384 -10.83 -21.08 -17.26
C ASP A 384 -10.22 -22.50 -17.27
N THR A 385 -11.02 -23.50 -17.64
CA THR A 385 -10.58 -24.90 -17.60
C THR A 385 -9.47 -25.22 -18.60
N GLU A 386 -9.47 -24.59 -19.77
CA GLU A 386 -8.45 -24.80 -20.81
C GLU A 386 -7.14 -24.14 -20.40
N GLN A 387 -7.20 -22.89 -19.95
CA GLN A 387 -6.06 -22.15 -19.40
C GLN A 387 -5.41 -22.86 -18.21
N LYS A 388 -6.22 -23.41 -17.29
CA LYS A 388 -5.73 -24.23 -16.17
C LYS A 388 -4.99 -25.47 -16.67
N ARG A 389 -5.52 -26.15 -17.69
CA ARG A 389 -4.87 -27.36 -18.24
C ARG A 389 -3.53 -27.01 -18.89
N ASP A 390 -3.50 -25.97 -19.71
CA ASP A 390 -2.28 -25.53 -20.40
C ASP A 390 -1.19 -25.11 -19.40
N LEU A 391 -1.56 -24.40 -18.33
CA LEU A 391 -0.62 -24.00 -17.28
C LEU A 391 -0.09 -25.20 -16.49
N ILE A 392 -0.93 -26.19 -16.19
CA ILE A 392 -0.53 -27.45 -15.53
C ILE A 392 0.39 -28.29 -16.43
N GLU A 393 0.12 -28.34 -17.74
CA GLU A 393 0.98 -29.02 -18.72
C GLU A 393 2.36 -28.37 -18.79
N LEU A 394 2.43 -27.03 -18.66
CA LEU A 394 3.68 -26.28 -18.64
C LEU A 394 4.46 -26.46 -17.32
N ASP A 395 3.76 -26.37 -16.19
CA ASP A 395 4.34 -26.54 -14.85
C ASP A 395 3.37 -27.33 -13.94
N PRO A 396 3.68 -28.62 -13.66
CA PRO A 396 2.87 -29.47 -12.81
C PRO A 396 2.63 -28.95 -11.39
N ALA A 397 3.43 -28.00 -10.89
CA ALA A 397 3.21 -27.38 -9.58
C ALA A 397 1.86 -26.66 -9.49
N TYR A 398 1.31 -26.18 -10.62
CA TYR A 398 -0.03 -25.58 -10.66
C TYR A 398 -1.17 -26.61 -10.50
N ALA A 399 -0.89 -27.92 -10.55
CA ALA A 399 -1.90 -28.95 -10.27
C ALA A 399 -2.13 -29.15 -8.76
N HIS A 400 -1.25 -28.62 -7.91
CA HIS A 400 -1.25 -28.87 -6.48
C HIS A 400 -1.84 -27.69 -5.71
N VAL A 401 -3.15 -27.73 -5.42
CA VAL A 401 -3.79 -26.70 -4.59
C VAL A 401 -3.31 -26.79 -3.14
N VAL A 402 -2.63 -25.74 -2.67
CA VAL A 402 -2.11 -25.59 -1.31
C VAL A 402 -3.11 -24.87 -0.41
N CYS A 403 -3.67 -23.75 -0.87
CA CYS A 403 -4.71 -23.01 -0.15
C CYS A 403 -6.09 -23.28 -0.75
N ARG A 404 -6.93 -24.05 -0.05
CA ARG A 404 -8.25 -24.43 -0.57
C ARG A 404 -9.29 -23.31 -0.56
N CYS A 405 -9.23 -22.39 0.40
CA CYS A 405 -10.25 -21.32 0.48
C CYS A 405 -10.04 -20.25 -0.62
N GLU A 406 -8.80 -20.01 -1.03
CA GLU A 406 -8.45 -19.04 -2.07
C GLU A 406 -8.05 -19.74 -3.39
N THR A 407 -8.07 -21.07 -3.44
CA THR A 407 -7.66 -21.88 -4.62
C THR A 407 -6.21 -21.62 -5.09
N VAL A 408 -5.31 -21.28 -4.17
CA VAL A 408 -3.89 -21.02 -4.48
C VAL A 408 -3.10 -22.32 -4.59
N THR A 409 -2.35 -22.44 -5.66
CA THR A 409 -1.51 -23.58 -6.03
C THR A 409 -0.09 -23.48 -5.49
N GLU A 410 0.63 -24.59 -5.51
CA GLU A 410 2.07 -24.62 -5.23
C GLU A 410 2.86 -23.81 -6.26
N GLY A 411 2.44 -23.83 -7.54
CA GLY A 411 3.03 -23.02 -8.60
C GLY A 411 3.03 -21.53 -8.31
N GLU A 412 1.90 -20.97 -7.86
CA GLU A 412 1.79 -19.56 -7.44
C GLU A 412 2.70 -19.22 -6.26
N ILE A 413 2.80 -20.13 -5.28
CA ILE A 413 3.68 -19.94 -4.12
C ILE A 413 5.14 -19.94 -4.58
N LEU A 414 5.56 -20.87 -5.43
CA LEU A 414 6.91 -20.95 -5.96
C LEU A 414 7.26 -19.71 -6.81
N ASP A 415 6.36 -19.25 -7.67
CA ASP A 415 6.55 -17.99 -8.41
C ASP A 415 6.78 -16.82 -7.44
N SER A 416 5.94 -16.71 -6.40
CA SER A 416 6.09 -15.65 -5.39
C SER A 416 7.45 -15.63 -4.68
N ILE A 417 8.11 -16.78 -4.54
CA ILE A 417 9.42 -16.92 -3.89
C ILE A 417 10.56 -16.65 -4.87
N ARG A 418 10.47 -17.15 -6.11
CA ARG A 418 11.54 -17.11 -7.12
C ARG A 418 11.71 -15.76 -7.79
N ARG A 419 10.76 -14.85 -7.61
CA ARG A 419 10.76 -13.50 -8.19
C ARG A 419 11.86 -12.59 -7.63
N PRO A 420 12.26 -11.53 -8.36
CA PRO A 420 13.15 -10.51 -7.82
C PRO A 420 12.57 -9.86 -6.56
N GLY A 421 13.27 -9.96 -5.42
CA GLY A 421 12.70 -9.53 -4.13
C GLY A 421 11.50 -10.39 -3.69
N GLY A 422 11.51 -11.67 -4.06
CA GLY A 422 10.47 -12.65 -3.76
C GLY A 422 10.28 -12.91 -2.27
N ALA A 423 9.20 -13.63 -1.95
CA ALA A 423 8.79 -13.89 -0.57
C ALA A 423 9.80 -14.76 0.19
N THR A 424 10.12 -14.33 1.41
CA THR A 424 10.97 -15.08 2.35
C THR A 424 10.24 -15.50 3.63
N THR A 425 8.99 -15.05 3.78
CA THR A 425 8.15 -15.25 4.96
C THR A 425 6.74 -15.69 4.56
N ILE A 426 6.01 -16.26 5.51
CA ILE A 426 4.65 -16.78 5.28
C ILE A 426 3.71 -15.65 4.85
N ASP A 427 3.75 -14.51 5.54
CA ASP A 427 2.92 -13.36 5.18
C ASP A 427 3.39 -12.69 3.88
N GLY A 428 4.67 -12.84 3.50
CA GLY A 428 5.16 -12.44 2.18
C GLY A 428 4.56 -13.25 1.04
N VAL A 429 4.41 -14.57 1.22
CA VAL A 429 3.66 -15.44 0.30
C VAL A 429 2.18 -15.05 0.29
N LYS A 430 1.59 -14.88 1.48
CA LYS A 430 0.19 -14.48 1.65
C LYS A 430 -0.17 -13.21 0.88
N ARG A 431 0.62 -12.15 1.00
CA ARG A 431 0.34 -10.88 0.31
C ARG A 431 0.54 -10.93 -1.20
N ARG A 432 1.41 -11.83 -1.69
CA ARG A 432 1.65 -12.00 -3.14
C ARG A 432 0.64 -12.90 -3.83
N THR A 433 0.12 -13.91 -3.11
CA THR A 433 -0.70 -15.00 -3.70
C THR A 433 -2.08 -15.14 -3.10
N ARG A 434 -2.38 -14.42 -2.02
CA ARG A 434 -3.55 -14.59 -1.15
C ARG A 434 -3.59 -15.87 -0.31
N ALA A 435 -2.58 -16.74 -0.38
CA ALA A 435 -2.57 -17.97 0.42
C ALA A 435 -2.72 -17.67 1.92
N GLY A 436 -3.82 -18.14 2.52
CA GLY A 436 -4.16 -17.89 3.92
C GLY A 436 -4.90 -16.57 4.20
N MET A 437 -5.38 -15.85 3.17
CA MET A 437 -6.23 -14.66 3.34
C MET A 437 -7.74 -14.97 3.42
N GLY A 438 -8.16 -16.16 2.98
CA GLY A 438 -9.56 -16.58 3.04
C GLY A 438 -10.05 -16.93 4.45
N ARG A 439 -11.30 -17.41 4.58
CA ARG A 439 -11.99 -17.64 5.86
C ARG A 439 -11.17 -18.38 6.94
N CYS A 440 -10.31 -19.34 6.56
CA CYS A 440 -9.51 -20.10 7.53
C CYS A 440 -8.29 -19.35 8.07
N GLN A 441 -7.94 -18.20 7.49
CA GLN A 441 -6.84 -17.32 7.90
C GLN A 441 -5.49 -18.03 8.03
N GLY A 442 -5.22 -19.00 7.15
CA GLY A 442 -3.97 -19.77 7.14
C GLY A 442 -4.03 -21.11 7.87
N GLY A 443 -5.08 -21.40 8.64
CA GLY A 443 -5.16 -22.55 9.53
C GLY A 443 -4.98 -23.95 8.90
N PHE A 444 -5.03 -24.07 7.56
CA PHE A 444 -4.80 -25.34 6.85
C PHE A 444 -3.60 -25.35 5.91
N CYS A 445 -3.22 -24.20 5.34
CA CYS A 445 -2.18 -24.11 4.33
C CYS A 445 -0.83 -23.66 4.89
N GLU A 446 -0.80 -23.03 6.07
CA GLU A 446 0.41 -22.41 6.63
C GLU A 446 1.57 -23.40 6.81
N SER A 447 1.33 -24.60 7.36
CA SER A 447 2.38 -25.60 7.51
C SER A 447 2.98 -26.06 6.18
N ARG A 448 2.16 -26.13 5.13
CA ARG A 448 2.63 -26.46 3.77
C ARG A 448 3.45 -25.33 3.17
N ILE A 449 3.02 -24.08 3.39
CA ILE A 449 3.76 -22.89 2.96
C ILE A 449 5.14 -22.86 3.63
N VAL A 450 5.25 -23.20 4.93
CA VAL A 450 6.53 -23.34 5.61
C VAL A 450 7.42 -24.38 4.94
N THR A 451 6.88 -25.57 4.63
CA THR A 451 7.65 -26.60 3.94
C THR A 451 8.15 -26.14 2.58
N ILE A 452 7.30 -25.46 1.79
CA ILE A 452 7.68 -24.93 0.48
C ILE A 452 8.77 -23.86 0.62
N LEU A 453 8.60 -22.89 1.51
CA LEU A 453 9.61 -21.85 1.79
C LEU A 453 10.93 -22.43 2.27
N SER A 454 10.88 -23.38 3.21
CA SER A 454 12.06 -24.07 3.76
C SER A 454 12.84 -24.77 2.65
N ASN A 455 12.15 -25.53 1.80
CA ASN A 455 12.77 -26.25 0.69
C ASN A 455 13.34 -25.30 -0.36
N GLU A 456 12.57 -24.29 -0.78
CA GLU A 456 12.94 -23.38 -1.87
C GLU A 456 14.07 -22.42 -1.45
N LEU A 457 14.10 -21.98 -0.19
CA LEU A 457 15.12 -21.08 0.34
C LEU A 457 16.33 -21.81 0.94
N GLY A 458 16.28 -23.15 1.04
CA GLY A 458 17.33 -23.94 1.68
C GLY A 458 17.51 -23.64 3.18
N LYS A 459 16.44 -23.18 3.85
CA LYS A 459 16.42 -22.85 5.27
C LYS A 459 15.73 -23.96 6.06
N LYS A 460 16.06 -24.10 7.34
CA LYS A 460 15.32 -25.02 8.20
C LYS A 460 13.91 -24.47 8.48
N PRO A 461 12.90 -25.33 8.73
CA PRO A 461 11.54 -24.88 9.02
C PRO A 461 11.44 -23.88 10.19
N GLU A 462 12.27 -24.02 11.22
CA GLU A 462 12.35 -23.11 12.37
C GLU A 462 12.88 -21.70 12.02
N GLU A 463 13.56 -21.54 10.88
CA GLU A 463 14.07 -20.25 10.40
C GLU A 463 13.03 -19.51 9.53
N ILE A 464 11.90 -20.14 9.21
CA ILE A 464 10.83 -19.52 8.43
C ILE A 464 9.95 -18.67 9.36
N LEU A 465 10.05 -17.35 9.17
CA LEU A 465 9.29 -16.38 9.94
C LEU A 465 7.88 -16.23 9.39
N LYS A 466 6.93 -15.92 10.28
CA LYS A 466 5.60 -15.52 9.85
C LYS A 466 5.62 -14.19 9.09
N GLU A 467 6.29 -13.18 9.63
CA GLU A 467 6.39 -11.85 8.99
C GLU A 467 7.74 -11.18 9.20
N ASN A 468 8.20 -11.05 10.44
CA ASN A 468 9.42 -10.32 10.82
C ASN A 468 10.21 -11.09 11.89
N ALA A 469 11.41 -10.62 12.24
CA ALA A 469 12.18 -11.20 13.35
C ALA A 469 11.32 -11.24 14.63
N GLY A 470 11.36 -12.35 15.38
CA GLY A 470 10.50 -12.55 16.56
C GLY A 470 9.08 -13.06 16.24
N SER A 471 8.85 -13.53 15.01
CA SER A 471 7.58 -14.15 14.60
C SER A 471 7.75 -15.61 14.14
N GLU A 472 8.67 -16.31 14.79
CA GLU A 472 8.88 -17.75 14.62
C GLU A 472 7.60 -18.52 14.98
N ILE A 473 7.15 -19.42 14.10
CA ILE A 473 5.94 -20.24 14.33
C ILE A 473 6.24 -21.71 14.61
N ILE A 474 7.48 -22.13 14.39
CA ILE A 474 7.99 -23.44 14.74
C ILE A 474 9.15 -23.22 15.72
N ILE A 475 9.05 -23.81 16.89
CA ILE A 475 10.13 -23.84 17.87
C ILE A 475 10.68 -25.27 17.81
N GLY A 476 11.95 -25.42 17.41
CA GLY A 476 12.62 -26.72 17.48
C GLY A 476 12.76 -27.16 18.94
N GLU A 477 12.74 -28.47 19.21
CA GLU A 477 13.14 -28.99 20.52
C GLU A 477 14.64 -28.71 20.73
N GLU A 478 15.01 -28.20 21.92
CA GLU A 478 16.40 -27.98 22.36
C GLU A 478 17.18 -29.28 22.57
#